data_AF-A0A8T3YP29-F1
#
_entry.id   AF-A0A8T3YP29-F1
#
_cell.length_a   1.000
_cell.length_b   1.000
_cell.length_c   1.000
_cell.angle_alpha   90.00
_cell.angle_beta   90.00
_cell.angle_gamma   90.00
#
_symmetry.space_group_name_H-M   'P 1'
#
loop_
_entity.id
_entity.type
_entity.pdbx_description
1 polymer ?
#
loop_
_entity_poly.entity_id
_entity_poly.type
_entity_poly.pdbx_seq_one_letter_code
_entity_poly.pdbx_strand_id
1 'polypeptide(L)'
;MVAPGDRAATLRTSPTALPTMDEFLVSRLTPDELTLLLSKIQAALAGTPTSNVPLPTTHDPTALARQHSETNAEHVPAQIFSTELAPAEAVVKYLKEELGWNYHRIGVRLKRDERGIWGTYRRATRKMPTRFVITDPRYLIPLDVLCTRETSVLESVIGYLVDSLHLTFSEAATLLVKSYSTVYTTYTRASRKSGNTTPYNEEQRVKAPLKPQGGAQAPFGNPTGRKTTGGKR
;
A
#
# COMPACT_ATOMS: atom_id res chain seq x y z
N MET A 1 -26.23 4.67 -51.12
CA MET A 1 -27.18 5.79 -51.16
C MET A 1 -28.28 5.54 -50.12
N VAL A 2 -28.11 6.10 -48.91
CA VAL A 2 -29.20 6.47 -47.99
C VAL A 2 -28.71 7.73 -47.27
N ALA A 3 -29.54 8.76 -47.27
CA ALA A 3 -29.26 10.13 -46.81
C ALA A 3 -29.33 10.27 -45.28
N PRO A 4 -28.82 11.40 -44.71
CA PRO A 4 -28.62 11.59 -43.28
C PRO A 4 -29.90 12.12 -42.60
N GLY A 5 -30.11 11.69 -41.35
CA GLY A 5 -31.19 12.17 -40.49
C GLY A 5 -30.67 12.99 -39.32
N ASP A 6 -30.65 14.30 -39.51
CA ASP A 6 -30.57 15.31 -38.45
C ASP A 6 -31.72 15.15 -37.45
N ARG A 7 -31.38 15.07 -36.15
CA ARG A 7 -32.26 15.55 -35.07
C ARG A 7 -31.43 16.15 -33.94
N ALA A 8 -31.29 17.46 -34.00
CA ALA A 8 -31.08 18.31 -32.84
C ALA A 8 -32.33 18.28 -31.94
N ALA A 9 -32.14 18.16 -30.63
CA ALA A 9 -33.14 18.56 -29.63
C ALA A 9 -32.51 18.78 -28.24
N THR A 10 -32.22 20.05 -27.97
CA THR A 10 -32.68 20.81 -26.79
C THR A 10 -32.25 20.40 -25.37
N LEU A 11 -31.46 21.31 -24.79
CA LEU A 11 -31.19 21.58 -23.37
C LEU A 11 -32.44 21.50 -22.46
N ARG A 12 -32.30 20.87 -21.29
CA ARG A 12 -32.91 21.33 -20.03
C ARG A 12 -31.94 21.18 -18.86
N THR A 13 -31.63 22.33 -18.28
CA THR A 13 -30.98 22.55 -17.00
C THR A 13 -31.83 22.04 -15.84
N SER A 14 -31.21 21.40 -14.85
CA SER A 14 -31.69 21.38 -13.47
C SER A 14 -30.48 21.37 -12.52
N PRO A 15 -30.27 22.40 -11.69
CA PRO A 15 -29.32 22.35 -10.60
C PRO A 15 -30.02 21.71 -9.39
N THR A 16 -29.77 20.42 -9.17
CA THR A 16 -30.14 19.78 -7.90
C THR A 16 -29.21 20.35 -6.83
N ALA A 17 -29.74 21.27 -6.02
CA ALA A 17 -29.09 21.78 -4.83
C ALA A 17 -28.77 20.59 -3.89
N LEU A 18 -27.48 20.36 -3.67
CA LEU A 18 -27.02 19.43 -2.64
C LEU A 18 -27.32 20.05 -1.27
N PRO A 19 -27.88 19.29 -0.32
CA PRO A 19 -27.95 19.74 1.07
C PRO A 19 -26.54 19.83 1.63
N THR A 20 -26.15 21.01 2.08
CA THR A 20 -24.93 21.24 2.88
C THR A 20 -24.96 20.36 4.12
N MET A 21 -23.89 19.58 4.35
CA MET A 21 -23.76 18.58 5.43
C MET A 21 -23.75 19.14 6.86
N ASP A 22 -23.92 20.45 7.06
CA ASP A 22 -23.80 21.09 8.38
C ASP A 22 -25.10 21.08 9.21
N GLU A 23 -26.27 20.85 8.61
CA GLU A 23 -27.54 20.91 9.38
C GLU A 23 -27.85 19.64 10.20
N PHE A 24 -27.25 18.50 9.84
CA PHE A 24 -27.55 17.23 10.50
C PHE A 24 -26.77 16.97 11.79
N LEU A 25 -25.69 17.71 12.05
CA LEU A 25 -24.88 17.54 13.26
C LEU A 25 -25.38 18.37 14.45
N VAL A 26 -26.11 19.46 14.20
CA VAL A 26 -26.58 20.36 15.27
C VAL A 26 -27.87 19.86 15.93
N SER A 27 -28.68 19.06 15.23
CA SER A 27 -30.01 18.61 15.70
C SER A 27 -29.97 17.41 16.68
N ARG A 28 -28.80 16.85 16.97
CA ARG A 28 -28.63 15.73 17.91
C ARG A 28 -27.98 16.11 19.24
N LEU A 29 -27.54 17.36 19.39
CA LEU A 29 -26.87 17.82 20.60
C LEU A 29 -27.90 18.32 21.61
N THR A 30 -27.78 17.86 22.84
CA THR A 30 -28.58 18.39 23.94
C THR A 30 -28.15 19.85 24.23
N PRO A 31 -29.04 20.69 24.81
CA PRO A 31 -28.69 22.08 25.14
C PRO A 31 -27.44 22.19 26.03
N ASP A 32 -27.20 21.20 26.88
CA ASP A 32 -26.05 21.11 27.78
C ASP A 32 -24.74 20.82 27.02
N GLU A 33 -24.79 20.07 25.92
CA GLU A 33 -23.62 19.81 25.08
C GLU A 33 -23.26 21.02 24.22
N LEU A 34 -24.24 21.81 23.79
CA LEU A 34 -24.01 23.05 23.05
C LEU A 34 -23.35 24.11 23.95
N THR A 35 -23.78 24.24 25.21
CA THR A 35 -23.15 25.16 26.17
C THR A 35 -21.73 24.73 26.52
N LEU A 36 -21.48 23.42 26.63
CA LEU A 36 -20.13 22.89 26.83
C LEU A 36 -19.20 23.16 25.64
N LEU A 37 -19.70 23.04 24.41
CA LEU A 37 -18.93 23.36 23.20
C LEU A 37 -18.61 24.86 23.10
N LEU A 38 -19.59 25.72 23.36
CA LEU A 38 -19.41 27.17 23.34
C LEU A 38 -18.40 27.63 24.38
N SER A 39 -18.43 27.09 25.60
CA SER A 39 -17.45 27.42 26.65
C SER A 39 -16.01 27.01 26.27
N LYS A 40 -15.84 25.86 25.60
CA LYS A 40 -14.53 25.41 25.10
C LYS A 40 -13.99 26.30 23.99
N ILE A 41 -14.85 26.76 23.08
CA ILE A 41 -14.47 27.70 22.01
C ILE A 41 -14.09 29.07 22.60
N GLN A 42 -14.84 29.56 23.59
CA GLN A 42 -14.51 30.81 24.27
C GLN A 42 -13.20 30.72 25.07
N ALA A 43 -12.91 29.58 25.70
CA ALA A 43 -11.63 29.34 26.38
C ALA A 43 -10.44 29.26 25.39
N ALA A 44 -10.66 28.73 24.19
CA ALA A 44 -9.64 28.68 23.14
C ALA A 44 -9.35 30.07 22.52
N LEU A 45 -10.37 30.94 22.46
CA LEU A 45 -10.23 32.30 21.91
C LEU A 45 -9.68 33.31 22.94
N ALA A 46 -9.85 33.06 24.24
CA ALA A 46 -9.33 33.90 25.33
C ALA A 46 -7.85 33.63 25.63
N GLY A 47 -7.02 33.64 24.57
CA GLY A 47 -5.58 33.40 24.59
C GLY A 47 -4.88 33.85 25.86
N THR A 48 -4.05 32.95 26.38
CA THR A 48 -3.20 33.19 27.54
C THR A 48 -2.22 34.35 27.29
N PRO A 49 -1.98 35.21 28.30
CA PRO A 49 -1.06 36.33 28.17
C PRO A 49 0.40 35.86 28.13
N THR A 50 1.10 36.34 27.10
CA THR A 50 2.52 36.78 27.11
C THR A 50 3.49 35.99 28.00
N SER A 51 4.12 34.97 27.43
CA SER A 51 5.47 34.57 27.83
C SER A 51 6.49 35.37 27.01
N ASN A 52 7.18 36.28 27.70
CA ASN A 52 8.26 37.10 27.19
C ASN A 52 9.47 36.19 26.88
N VAL A 53 9.54 35.67 25.66
CA VAL A 53 10.70 34.93 25.16
C VAL A 53 11.69 35.95 24.57
N PRO A 54 12.97 35.96 24.98
CA PRO A 54 13.97 36.86 24.43
C PRO A 54 14.15 36.57 22.94
N LEU A 55 14.10 37.64 22.14
CA LEU A 55 14.36 37.63 20.70
C LEU A 55 15.83 37.21 20.44
N PRO A 56 16.11 36.07 19.79
CA PRO A 56 17.46 35.76 19.35
C PRO A 56 17.78 36.61 18.10
N THR A 57 18.56 37.66 18.30
CA THR A 57 19.18 38.44 17.23
C THR A 57 20.30 37.65 16.57
N THR A 58 19.95 36.70 15.71
CA THR A 58 20.84 36.17 14.67
C THR A 58 20.01 35.84 13.44
N HIS A 59 20.00 36.76 12.47
CA HIS A 59 19.46 36.52 11.13
C HIS A 59 20.35 35.50 10.41
N ASP A 60 20.10 34.22 10.65
CA ASP A 60 20.63 33.13 9.84
C ASP A 60 19.47 32.59 8.96
N PRO A 61 19.30 33.08 7.72
CA PRO A 61 18.21 32.65 6.82
C PRO A 61 18.30 31.15 6.44
N THR A 62 19.34 30.45 6.89
CA THR A 62 19.62 29.03 6.61
C THR A 62 18.87 28.05 7.54
N ALA A 63 18.30 28.52 8.65
CA ALA A 63 17.71 27.63 9.67
C ALA A 63 16.20 27.35 9.49
N LEU A 64 15.44 28.23 8.83
CA LEU A 64 13.98 28.09 8.65
C LEU A 64 13.58 27.30 7.40
N ALA A 65 14.53 26.98 6.51
CA ALA A 65 14.32 25.97 5.47
C ALA A 65 14.21 24.52 6.02
N ARG A 66 14.37 24.33 7.33
CA ARG A 66 14.28 23.01 8.00
C ARG A 66 12.87 22.62 8.43
N GLN A 67 11.87 23.48 8.22
CA GLN A 67 10.44 23.12 8.42
C GLN A 67 9.73 22.73 7.11
N HIS A 68 10.41 22.77 5.96
CA HIS A 68 9.88 22.24 4.70
C HIS A 68 10.34 20.79 4.45
N SER A 69 9.60 19.83 5.02
CA SER A 69 9.28 18.56 4.33
C SER A 69 8.22 17.78 5.13
N GLU A 70 7.05 18.39 5.31
CA GLU A 70 5.83 17.67 5.67
C GLU A 70 5.60 16.59 4.61
N THR A 71 5.86 15.33 4.97
CA THR A 71 5.37 14.10 4.33
C THR A 71 5.04 14.24 2.84
N ASN A 72 6.05 14.50 2.00
CA ASN A 72 5.99 14.10 0.60
C ASN A 72 5.86 12.58 0.64
N ALA A 73 4.62 12.09 0.59
CA ALA A 73 4.32 10.68 0.63
C ALA A 73 4.87 10.09 -0.68
N GLU A 74 6.10 9.64 -0.61
CA GLU A 74 6.79 9.00 -1.71
C GLU A 74 6.15 7.62 -1.86
N HIS A 75 5.46 7.43 -2.99
CA HIS A 75 4.72 6.21 -3.27
C HIS A 75 5.38 5.40 -4.38
N VAL A 76 5.16 4.10 -4.30
CA VAL A 76 5.57 3.13 -5.31
C VAL A 76 4.33 2.43 -5.86
N PRO A 77 4.14 2.40 -7.20
CA PRO A 77 3.02 1.68 -7.80
C PRO A 77 3.10 0.17 -7.51
N ALA A 78 1.98 -0.44 -7.13
CA ALA A 78 1.93 -1.89 -6.91
C ALA A 78 2.31 -2.70 -8.18
N GLN A 79 2.11 -2.11 -9.35
CA GLN A 79 2.44 -2.70 -10.65
C GLN A 79 3.92 -3.10 -10.79
N ILE A 80 4.86 -2.45 -10.10
CA ILE A 80 6.29 -2.82 -10.23
C ILE A 80 6.58 -4.25 -9.73
N PHE A 81 5.72 -4.78 -8.84
CA PHE A 81 5.85 -6.10 -8.22
C PHE A 81 5.25 -7.24 -9.08
N SER A 82 4.57 -6.88 -10.16
CA SER A 82 4.06 -7.84 -11.18
C SER A 82 5.16 -8.46 -12.04
N THR A 83 6.37 -7.91 -11.97
CA THR A 83 7.52 -8.36 -12.76
C THR A 83 8.17 -9.64 -12.20
N GLU A 84 9.13 -10.17 -12.96
CA GLU A 84 10.00 -11.27 -12.54
C GLU A 84 11.07 -10.87 -11.51
N LEU A 85 11.24 -9.56 -11.27
CA LEU A 85 12.20 -9.06 -10.31
C LEU A 85 11.81 -9.47 -8.89
N ALA A 86 12.81 -9.69 -8.05
CA ALA A 86 12.54 -9.83 -6.63
C ALA A 86 11.93 -8.51 -6.10
N PRO A 87 11.04 -8.54 -5.10
CA PRO A 87 10.37 -7.35 -4.59
C PRO A 87 11.31 -6.19 -4.22
N ALA A 88 12.44 -6.49 -3.57
CA ALA A 88 13.44 -5.48 -3.24
C ALA A 88 14.20 -4.96 -4.49
N GLU A 89 14.43 -5.83 -5.48
CA GLU A 89 15.03 -5.45 -6.77
C GLU A 89 14.11 -4.50 -7.53
N ALA A 90 12.81 -4.78 -7.57
CA ALA A 90 11.81 -3.94 -8.22
C ALA A 90 11.77 -2.54 -7.60
N VAL A 91 11.68 -2.43 -6.27
CA VAL A 91 11.65 -1.14 -5.55
C VAL A 91 12.89 -0.32 -5.84
N VAL A 92 14.08 -0.91 -5.64
CA VAL A 92 15.35 -0.19 -5.85
C VAL A 92 15.48 0.30 -7.28
N LYS A 93 15.11 -0.53 -8.25
CA LYS A 93 15.16 -0.16 -9.66
C LYS A 93 14.20 0.98 -9.98
N TYR A 94 12.96 0.91 -9.49
CA TYR A 94 11.96 1.96 -9.70
C TYR A 94 12.44 3.31 -9.14
N LEU A 95 12.92 3.31 -7.90
CA LEU A 95 13.45 4.53 -7.26
C LEU A 95 14.67 5.10 -8.01
N LYS A 96 15.51 4.23 -8.57
CA LYS A 96 16.71 4.65 -9.29
C LYS A 96 16.40 5.20 -10.68
N GLU A 97 15.56 4.52 -11.44
CA GLU A 97 15.34 4.79 -12.86
C GLU A 97 14.19 5.77 -13.09
N GLU A 98 13.07 5.59 -12.39
CA GLU A 98 11.87 6.41 -12.60
C GLU A 98 11.87 7.67 -11.74
N LEU A 99 12.32 7.57 -10.48
CA LEU A 99 12.43 8.75 -9.60
C LEU A 99 13.81 9.43 -9.63
N GLY A 100 14.80 8.82 -10.30
CA GLY A 100 16.13 9.41 -10.48
C GLY A 100 16.97 9.51 -9.19
N TRP A 101 16.67 8.74 -8.15
CA TRP A 101 17.37 8.87 -6.87
C TRP A 101 18.82 8.37 -6.92
N ASN A 102 19.67 8.95 -6.07
CA ASN A 102 21.00 8.42 -5.83
C ASN A 102 20.95 7.25 -4.81
N TYR A 103 21.99 6.42 -4.77
CA TYR A 103 21.99 5.23 -3.91
C TYR A 103 21.97 5.60 -2.42
N HIS A 104 22.66 6.68 -2.05
CA HIS A 104 22.61 7.23 -0.70
C HIS A 104 21.18 7.54 -0.23
N ARG A 105 20.41 8.29 -1.01
CA ARG A 105 19.00 8.63 -0.70
C ARG A 105 18.13 7.38 -0.59
N ILE A 106 18.29 6.44 -1.51
CA ILE A 106 17.56 5.14 -1.45
C ILE A 106 17.92 4.39 -0.16
N GLY A 107 19.20 4.36 0.20
CA GLY A 107 19.69 3.71 1.42
C GLY A 107 19.11 4.34 2.68
N VAL A 108 19.15 5.67 2.80
CA VAL A 108 18.55 6.41 3.92
C VAL A 108 17.05 6.13 4.00
N ARG A 109 16.33 6.22 2.88
CA ARG A 109 14.87 6.10 2.86
C ARG A 109 14.39 4.68 3.20
N LEU A 110 15.07 3.65 2.70
CA LEU A 110 14.74 2.25 2.98
C LEU A 110 15.40 1.73 4.26
N LYS A 111 16.17 2.56 4.97
CA LYS A 111 17.05 2.16 6.09
C LYS A 111 17.92 0.94 5.71
N ARG A 112 18.58 0.98 4.55
CA ARG A 112 19.45 -0.08 4.01
C ARG A 112 20.84 0.49 3.68
N ASP A 113 21.85 -0.36 3.75
CA ASP A 113 23.21 0.00 3.35
C ASP A 113 23.29 0.24 1.82
N GLU A 114 24.07 1.26 1.44
CA GLU A 114 24.22 1.71 0.06
C GLU A 114 24.86 0.65 -0.86
N ARG A 115 25.83 -0.14 -0.36
CA ARG A 115 26.45 -1.23 -1.13
C ARG A 115 25.43 -2.32 -1.46
N GLY A 116 24.54 -2.61 -0.52
CA GLY A 116 23.41 -3.51 -0.67
C GLY A 116 22.38 -2.99 -1.70
N ILE A 117 22.09 -1.69 -1.68
CA ILE A 117 21.25 -1.04 -2.70
C ILE A 117 21.89 -1.17 -4.09
N TRP A 118 23.17 -0.83 -4.22
CA TRP A 118 23.89 -0.95 -5.50
C TRP A 118 23.88 -2.39 -6.04
N GLY A 119 24.18 -3.38 -5.18
CA GLY A 119 24.17 -4.79 -5.58
C GLY A 119 22.77 -5.28 -5.99
N THR A 120 21.73 -4.78 -5.32
CA THR A 120 20.33 -5.07 -5.64
C THR A 120 19.93 -4.47 -6.98
N TYR A 121 20.29 -3.20 -7.22
CA TYR A 121 20.09 -2.55 -8.52
C TYR A 121 20.78 -3.30 -9.65
N ARG A 122 22.05 -3.68 -9.47
CA ARG A 122 22.82 -4.42 -10.49
C ARG A 122 22.22 -5.78 -10.84
N ARG A 123 21.65 -6.49 -9.86
CA ARG A 123 20.90 -7.74 -10.13
C ARG A 123 19.60 -7.46 -10.87
N ALA A 124 18.89 -6.39 -10.50
CA ALA A 124 17.64 -5.99 -11.13
C ALA A 124 17.85 -5.66 -12.62
N THR A 125 18.84 -4.84 -12.95
CA THR A 125 19.14 -4.45 -14.34
C THR A 125 19.65 -5.61 -15.20
N ARG A 126 20.34 -6.58 -14.60
CA ARG A 126 20.75 -7.80 -15.31
C ARG A 126 19.57 -8.70 -15.68
N LYS A 127 18.59 -8.84 -14.79
CA LYS A 127 17.39 -9.66 -15.04
C LYS A 127 16.46 -8.95 -16.03
N MET A 128 16.18 -7.68 -15.74
CA MET A 128 15.31 -6.84 -16.53
C MET A 128 16.08 -5.56 -16.89
N PRO A 129 16.61 -5.42 -18.11
CA PRO A 129 17.32 -4.20 -18.52
C PRO A 129 16.37 -3.07 -18.95
N THR A 130 15.13 -3.39 -19.28
CA THR A 130 14.10 -2.44 -19.71
C THR A 130 13.50 -1.68 -18.53
N ARG A 131 13.12 -0.41 -18.73
CA ARG A 131 12.42 0.40 -17.72
C ARG A 131 11.01 -0.12 -17.43
N PHE A 132 10.41 0.34 -16.34
CA PHE A 132 9.02 -0.02 -16.03
C PHE A 132 8.06 0.70 -16.99
N VAL A 133 7.07 -0.03 -17.49
CA VAL A 133 5.95 0.57 -18.23
C VAL A 133 4.80 0.73 -17.24
N ILE A 134 4.59 1.96 -16.77
CA ILE A 134 3.54 2.29 -15.80
C ILE A 134 2.49 3.13 -16.55
N THR A 135 1.39 2.50 -16.92
CA THR A 135 0.33 3.16 -17.70
C THR A 135 -0.68 3.89 -16.82
N ASP A 136 -1.03 3.31 -15.67
CA ASP A 136 -2.03 3.87 -14.74
C ASP A 136 -1.89 3.22 -13.35
N PRO A 137 -1.19 3.87 -12.39
CA PRO A 137 -0.90 3.28 -11.09
C PRO A 137 -2.10 3.41 -10.13
N ARG A 138 -3.10 2.54 -10.29
CA ARG A 138 -4.31 2.52 -9.44
C ARG A 138 -4.05 2.30 -7.96
N TYR A 139 -2.97 1.59 -7.64
CA TYR A 139 -2.59 1.26 -6.27
C TYR A 139 -1.19 1.79 -6.00
N LEU A 140 -1.11 2.69 -5.03
CA LEU A 140 0.11 3.36 -4.60
C LEU A 140 0.46 2.90 -3.19
N ILE A 141 1.70 2.48 -3.00
CA ILE A 141 2.20 1.94 -1.73
C ILE A 141 3.19 2.95 -1.14
N PRO A 142 2.95 3.46 0.08
CA PRO A 142 3.87 4.38 0.73
C PRO A 142 5.23 3.73 0.99
N LEU A 143 6.32 4.44 0.73
CA LEU A 143 7.68 3.94 0.99
C LEU A 143 7.93 3.61 2.47
N ASP A 144 7.23 4.27 3.39
CA ASP A 144 7.33 4.01 4.83
C ASP A 144 7.02 2.56 5.18
N VAL A 145 6.07 1.95 4.49
CA VAL A 145 5.68 0.55 4.65
C VAL A 145 6.82 -0.41 4.24
N LEU A 146 7.64 -0.01 3.28
CA LEU A 146 8.74 -0.83 2.73
C LEU A 146 10.04 -0.70 3.53
N CYS A 147 10.07 0.20 4.51
CA CYS A 147 11.24 0.49 5.32
C CYS A 147 11.47 -0.54 6.45
N THR A 148 10.44 -1.29 6.83
CA THR A 148 10.51 -2.24 7.95
C THR A 148 11.49 -3.39 7.67
N ARG A 149 12.38 -3.69 8.62
CA ARG A 149 13.40 -4.75 8.47
C ARG A 149 12.94 -6.13 8.92
N GLU A 150 11.90 -6.18 9.75
CA GLU A 150 11.35 -7.42 10.31
C GLU A 150 10.52 -8.20 9.27
N THR A 151 9.85 -7.47 8.39
CA THR A 151 9.10 -8.01 7.26
C THR A 151 9.90 -7.91 5.97
N SER A 152 9.71 -8.89 5.09
CA SER A 152 10.19 -8.78 3.72
C SER A 152 9.41 -7.71 2.97
N VAL A 153 9.99 -7.17 1.90
CA VAL A 153 9.32 -6.18 1.05
C VAL A 153 7.97 -6.70 0.54
N LEU A 154 7.87 -7.98 0.16
CA LEU A 154 6.60 -8.58 -0.29
C LEU A 154 5.59 -8.74 0.85
N GLU A 155 6.06 -9.10 2.04
CA GLU A 155 5.21 -9.18 3.24
C GLU A 155 4.59 -7.81 3.54
N SER A 156 5.39 -6.74 3.52
CA SER A 156 4.88 -5.39 3.74
C SER A 156 3.92 -4.92 2.65
N VAL A 157 4.23 -5.21 1.37
CA VAL A 157 3.35 -4.88 0.23
C VAL A 157 2.00 -5.57 0.37
N ILE A 158 2.00 -6.89 0.58
CA ILE A 158 0.75 -7.66 0.69
C ILE A 158 -0.04 -7.25 1.92
N GLY A 159 0.63 -7.05 3.06
CA GLY A 159 0.00 -6.53 4.27
C GLY A 159 -0.72 -5.21 4.01
N TYR A 160 -0.07 -4.26 3.34
CA TYR A 160 -0.70 -2.98 3.00
C TYR A 160 -1.89 -3.11 2.03
N LEU A 161 -1.77 -3.93 0.99
CA LEU A 161 -2.87 -4.14 0.04
C LEU A 161 -4.12 -4.72 0.72
N VAL A 162 -3.94 -5.63 1.66
CA VAL A 162 -5.05 -6.32 2.33
C VAL A 162 -5.57 -5.51 3.51
N ASP A 163 -4.69 -5.02 4.37
CA ASP A 163 -5.08 -4.36 5.63
C ASP A 163 -5.49 -2.91 5.40
N SER A 164 -4.78 -2.18 4.55
CA SER A 164 -5.01 -0.74 4.34
C SER A 164 -5.90 -0.44 3.14
N LEU A 165 -5.83 -1.25 2.09
CA LEU A 165 -6.63 -1.06 0.87
C LEU A 165 -7.80 -2.05 0.75
N HIS A 166 -7.92 -2.99 1.70
CA HIS A 166 -9.03 -3.95 1.77
C HIS A 166 -9.21 -4.83 0.53
N LEU A 167 -8.13 -5.10 -0.22
CA LEU A 167 -8.17 -6.04 -1.34
C LEU A 167 -8.33 -7.46 -0.83
N THR A 168 -9.10 -8.26 -1.57
CA THR A 168 -9.12 -9.71 -1.39
C THR A 168 -7.79 -10.31 -1.82
N PHE A 169 -7.45 -11.49 -1.28
CA PHE A 169 -6.24 -12.20 -1.70
C PHE A 169 -6.22 -12.55 -3.20
N SER A 170 -7.40 -12.76 -3.80
CA SER A 170 -7.51 -13.01 -5.24
C SER A 170 -7.14 -11.76 -6.03
N GLU A 171 -7.66 -10.59 -5.65
CA GLU A 171 -7.33 -9.33 -6.32
C GLU A 171 -5.85 -8.98 -6.15
N ALA A 172 -5.29 -9.15 -4.95
CA ALA A 172 -3.88 -8.95 -4.71
C ALA A 172 -3.01 -9.92 -5.53
N ALA A 173 -3.43 -11.19 -5.67
CA ALA A 173 -2.74 -12.17 -6.49
C ALA A 173 -2.74 -11.79 -7.97
N THR A 174 -3.88 -11.34 -8.50
CA THR A 174 -4.00 -10.85 -9.89
C THR A 174 -3.16 -9.59 -10.11
N LEU A 175 -3.22 -8.63 -9.18
CA LEU A 175 -2.47 -7.37 -9.26
C LEU A 175 -0.96 -7.58 -9.28
N LEU A 176 -0.46 -8.49 -8.43
CA LEU A 176 0.97 -8.77 -8.29
C LEU A 176 1.45 -9.89 -9.22
N VAL A 177 0.55 -10.48 -10.03
CA VAL A 177 0.82 -11.64 -10.89
C VAL A 177 1.52 -12.76 -10.08
N LYS A 178 0.99 -13.06 -8.89
CA LYS A 178 1.46 -14.12 -8.00
C LYS A 178 0.38 -15.17 -7.78
N SER A 179 0.79 -16.36 -7.37
CA SER A 179 -0.18 -17.39 -6.99
C SER A 179 -0.94 -16.98 -5.71
N TYR A 180 -2.22 -17.35 -5.63
CA TYR A 180 -3.04 -17.15 -4.43
C TYR A 180 -2.33 -17.71 -3.17
N SER A 181 -1.74 -18.91 -3.27
CA SER A 181 -1.03 -19.55 -2.17
C SER A 181 0.18 -18.75 -1.70
N THR A 182 0.93 -18.14 -2.63
CA THR A 182 2.05 -17.26 -2.29
C THR A 182 1.54 -16.03 -1.54
N VAL A 183 0.45 -15.41 -2.01
CA VAL A 183 -0.13 -14.24 -1.36
C VAL A 183 -0.60 -14.57 0.05
N TYR A 184 -1.40 -15.63 0.19
CA TYR A 184 -1.95 -16.09 1.46
C TYR A 184 -0.85 -16.42 2.50
N THR A 185 0.13 -17.22 2.10
CA THR A 185 1.21 -17.65 3.01
C THR A 185 2.10 -16.48 3.41
N THR A 186 2.37 -15.56 2.49
CA THR A 186 3.18 -14.36 2.77
C THR A 186 2.43 -13.41 3.71
N TYR A 187 1.14 -13.16 3.46
CA TYR A 187 0.29 -12.40 4.36
C TYR A 187 0.27 -13.00 5.77
N THR A 188 0.03 -14.32 5.88
CA THR A 188 -0.01 -15.03 7.17
C THR A 188 1.30 -14.92 7.94
N ARG A 189 2.44 -14.87 7.25
CA ARG A 189 3.75 -14.63 7.88
C ARG A 189 3.90 -13.19 8.34
N ALA A 190 3.46 -12.23 7.51
CA ALA A 190 3.50 -10.80 7.82
C ALA A 190 2.67 -10.48 9.08
N SER A 191 1.43 -10.97 9.12
CA SER A 191 0.49 -10.73 10.23
C SER A 191 1.04 -11.23 11.57
N ARG A 192 1.61 -12.46 11.58
CA ARG A 192 2.28 -13.04 12.76
C ARG A 192 3.44 -12.18 13.29
N LYS A 193 4.18 -11.51 12.41
CA LYS A 193 5.30 -10.63 12.80
C LYS A 193 4.79 -9.30 13.36
N SER A 194 3.75 -8.73 12.74
CA SER A 194 3.16 -7.46 13.16
C SER A 194 2.32 -7.54 14.45
N GLY A 195 2.16 -8.73 15.05
CA GLY A 195 1.26 -8.93 16.19
C GLY A 195 -0.22 -8.82 15.82
N ASN A 196 -0.55 -8.64 14.54
CA ASN A 196 -1.90 -8.63 14.03
C ASN A 196 -2.40 -10.08 14.01
N THR A 197 -3.03 -10.51 15.10
CA THR A 197 -3.68 -11.83 15.21
C THR A 197 -4.76 -11.89 14.14
N THR A 198 -4.51 -12.58 13.04
CA THR A 198 -5.34 -12.56 11.82
C THR A 198 -6.84 -12.74 12.11
N PRO A 199 -7.68 -11.74 11.87
CA PRO A 199 -9.11 -11.91 11.72
C PRO A 199 -9.40 -11.91 10.22
N TYR A 200 -8.89 -12.90 9.46
CA TYR A 200 -9.19 -12.97 8.03
C TYR A 200 -10.69 -13.30 7.87
N ASN A 201 -11.48 -12.22 7.90
CA ASN A 201 -12.92 -12.05 7.69
C ASN A 201 -13.74 -13.34 7.72
N GLU A 202 -14.27 -13.66 8.89
CA GLU A 202 -15.38 -14.61 9.05
C GLU A 202 -16.52 -14.28 8.08
N GLU A 203 -16.80 -12.98 7.87
CA GLU A 203 -17.81 -12.46 6.94
C GLU A 203 -17.53 -12.77 5.45
N GLN A 204 -16.26 -12.92 5.05
CA GLN A 204 -15.90 -13.27 3.68
C GLN A 204 -15.86 -14.80 3.45
N ARG A 205 -15.75 -15.61 4.52
CA ARG A 205 -15.99 -17.07 4.44
C ARG A 205 -17.46 -17.40 4.20
N VAL A 206 -18.40 -16.63 4.75
CA VAL A 206 -19.85 -16.93 4.61
C VAL A 206 -20.35 -16.73 3.17
N LYS A 207 -19.68 -15.91 2.36
CA LYS A 207 -20.07 -15.63 0.97
C LYS A 207 -19.38 -16.53 -0.08
N ALA A 208 -18.40 -17.34 0.31
CA ALA A 208 -17.80 -18.29 -0.61
C ALA A 208 -18.66 -19.57 -0.64
N PRO A 209 -19.25 -19.96 -1.80
CA PRO A 209 -19.94 -21.24 -1.88
C PRO A 209 -18.95 -22.34 -1.52
N LEU A 210 -19.27 -23.11 -0.47
CA LEU A 210 -18.56 -24.34 -0.14
C LEU A 210 -18.55 -25.19 -1.41
N LYS A 211 -17.37 -25.35 -2.02
CA LYS A 211 -17.22 -26.33 -3.10
C LYS A 211 -17.72 -27.67 -2.55
N PRO A 212 -18.60 -28.39 -3.24
CA PRO A 212 -19.02 -29.70 -2.80
C PRO A 212 -17.78 -30.57 -2.64
N GLN A 213 -17.55 -31.03 -1.41
CA GLN A 213 -16.58 -32.06 -1.07
C GLN A 213 -17.07 -33.36 -1.72
N GLY A 214 -16.78 -33.55 -3.00
CA GLY A 214 -17.25 -34.70 -3.78
C GLY A 214 -16.19 -35.11 -4.80
N GLY A 215 -15.41 -36.13 -4.45
CA GLY A 215 -14.43 -36.73 -5.35
C GLY A 215 -13.47 -37.64 -4.60
N ALA A 216 -13.85 -38.91 -4.47
CA ALA A 216 -13.16 -39.99 -3.80
C ALA A 216 -11.63 -40.01 -3.98
N GLN A 217 -10.91 -40.16 -2.87
CA GLN A 217 -9.51 -40.60 -2.87
C GLN A 217 -9.43 -42.01 -3.45
N ALA A 218 -8.77 -42.18 -4.59
CA ALA A 218 -8.25 -43.47 -5.01
C ALA A 218 -7.00 -43.81 -4.17
N PRO A 219 -6.84 -45.04 -3.66
CA PRO A 219 -5.66 -45.43 -2.91
C PRO A 219 -4.44 -45.50 -3.84
N PHE A 220 -3.46 -44.61 -3.62
CA PHE A 220 -2.16 -44.70 -4.25
C PHE A 220 -1.41 -45.93 -3.73
N GLY A 221 -1.27 -46.94 -4.58
CA GLY A 221 -0.38 -48.07 -4.35
C GLY A 221 1.08 -47.62 -4.29
N ASN A 222 1.78 -48.05 -3.24
CA ASN A 222 3.21 -47.84 -3.01
C ASN A 222 4.01 -48.84 -3.87
N PRO A 223 4.90 -48.42 -4.80
CA PRO A 223 5.88 -49.32 -5.38
C PRO A 223 7.15 -49.35 -4.51
N THR A 224 7.20 -50.25 -3.53
CA THR A 224 8.46 -50.66 -2.89
C THR A 224 9.25 -51.54 -3.86
N GLY A 225 10.35 -51.04 -4.41
CA GLY A 225 11.21 -51.79 -5.32
C GLY A 225 12.61 -51.24 -5.45
N ARG A 226 13.39 -51.20 -4.36
CA ARG A 226 14.83 -50.90 -4.42
C ARG A 226 15.61 -52.21 -4.44
N LYS A 227 16.03 -52.67 -5.63
CA LYS A 227 17.00 -53.76 -5.77
C LYS A 227 18.42 -53.20 -5.64
N THR A 228 19.12 -53.63 -4.59
CA THR A 228 20.57 -53.47 -4.45
C THR A 228 21.26 -54.70 -5.03
N THR A 229 22.05 -54.51 -6.08
CA THR A 229 23.11 -55.42 -6.54
C THR A 229 24.29 -54.48 -6.82
N GLY A 230 25.40 -54.50 -6.09
CA GLY A 230 26.25 -55.66 -5.86
C GLY A 230 27.23 -55.74 -7.03
N GLY A 231 28.35 -55.02 -6.95
CA GLY A 231 29.37 -54.99 -7.99
C GLY A 231 30.75 -54.72 -7.41
N LYS A 232 31.43 -55.81 -7.02
CA LYS A 232 32.87 -55.86 -6.76
C LYS A 232 33.62 -55.71 -8.08
N ARG A 233 34.69 -54.91 -8.10
CA ARG A 233 36.05 -55.30 -8.51
C ARG A 233 37.00 -54.14 -8.28
#